data_AF-A0A135UL11-F1
#
_entry.id   AF-A0A135UL11-F1
#
_cell.length_a   1.000
_cell.length_b   1.000
_cell.length_c   1.000
_cell.angle_alpha   90.00
_cell.angle_beta   90.00
_cell.angle_gamma   90.00
#
_symmetry.space_group_name_H-M   'P 1'
#
loop_
_entity.id
_entity.type
_entity.pdbx_description
1 polymer ?
#
loop_
_entity_poly.entity_id
_entity_poly.type
_entity_poly.pdbx_seq_one_letter_code
_entity_poly.pdbx_strand_id
1 'polypeptide(L)'
;MLVSSKYPEGIPLHQAQVQTHNTRRSPNALRLIATSLLLYASISCYYFLSFQSRNLASTPYQKAEQCTIDNLHADLSFLDPAVPISAEEFLERRDRLAQALVASNVDAFVLEPGYTFQYYGNISQVDWEPWEPEERPFLMLILPHVSSSGQVSAKTAFLSPHFEEGRVRMLGIPTREDELEIVIWEEHWNPYDTLLKSRLFDGHHGKLMVDEEIRDFIVRGLDAAGFETVGLSQDVELVKQQKSPAEVELLRVVNTGTVVAVRAMRPCLIPGLTEDEVTEILNSALLSINFGLFFNIVLFEEHGALPHGGFVTGFKKLTPESMVVIDVGAHYLGYSSDICRSFFIDPPKTQSPTMMGSLLNSWIRNPEGRQHLIADSELRAEKLRVWDIVLQAQSAAAAAFKPNNTAASVDIAARQVIEDAGYGYAFTHRLGHGIGIKAHESPYLNKWNNDILLKPGMTFTNEPGIYLENRFGVRHEDIYLVKASGEAELLTGRRATGPYDP
;
A
#
# COMPACT_ATOMS: atom_id res chain seq x y z
N MET A 1 -61.69 -33.84 -38.79
CA MET A 1 -61.44 -33.96 -40.24
C MET A 1 -59.93 -33.99 -40.40
N LEU A 2 -59.26 -35.13 -40.65
CA LEU A 2 -59.27 -35.94 -41.88
C LEU A 2 -59.07 -35.00 -43.09
N VAL A 3 -58.05 -35.15 -43.95
CA VAL A 3 -57.79 -36.27 -44.89
C VAL A 3 -56.36 -36.01 -45.45
N SER A 4 -55.40 -36.95 -45.44
CA SER A 4 -55.18 -38.10 -46.38
C SER A 4 -54.83 -37.64 -47.81
N SER A 5 -54.08 -38.33 -48.68
CA SER A 5 -53.34 -39.62 -48.79
C SER A 5 -52.62 -39.56 -50.17
N LYS A 6 -51.66 -40.40 -50.58
CA LYS A 6 -51.73 -41.81 -51.07
C LYS A 6 -50.29 -42.23 -51.51
N TYR A 7 -49.72 -43.39 -51.14
CA TYR A 7 -49.95 -44.82 -51.55
C TYR A 7 -49.41 -45.16 -52.97
N PRO A 8 -48.94 -46.41 -53.29
CA PRO A 8 -49.54 -47.74 -52.92
C PRO A 8 -48.56 -48.91 -52.57
N GLU A 9 -49.00 -49.91 -51.76
CA GLU A 9 -49.28 -51.37 -52.04
C GLU A 9 -48.04 -52.30 -52.23
N GLY A 10 -47.88 -53.54 -51.71
CA GLY A 10 -48.65 -54.46 -50.84
C GLY A 10 -48.00 -55.88 -50.76
N ILE A 11 -48.41 -56.69 -49.74
CA ILE A 11 -48.50 -58.20 -49.64
C ILE A 11 -47.20 -59.07 -49.44
N PRO A 12 -47.16 -60.23 -48.70
CA PRO A 12 -47.80 -60.70 -47.44
C PRO A 12 -46.82 -61.31 -46.38
N LEU A 13 -47.36 -61.69 -45.22
CA LEU A 13 -46.73 -62.38 -44.07
C LEU A 13 -46.52 -63.90 -44.26
N HIS A 14 -45.40 -64.42 -43.74
CA HIS A 14 -45.22 -65.84 -43.39
C HIS A 14 -44.73 -65.98 -41.94
N GLN A 15 -45.44 -66.79 -41.15
CA GLN A 15 -45.08 -67.16 -39.78
C GLN A 15 -43.85 -68.09 -39.76
N ALA A 16 -42.93 -67.86 -38.82
CA ALA A 16 -41.94 -68.85 -38.40
C ALA A 16 -41.77 -68.79 -36.87
N GLN A 17 -42.04 -69.93 -36.21
CA GLN A 17 -41.75 -70.17 -34.80
C GLN A 17 -40.24 -70.18 -34.55
N VAL A 18 -39.77 -69.57 -33.47
CA VAL A 18 -38.41 -69.77 -32.95
C VAL A 18 -38.45 -70.10 -31.46
N GLN A 19 -37.74 -71.19 -31.15
CA GLN A 19 -37.67 -71.93 -29.90
C GLN A 19 -37.00 -71.14 -28.76
N THR A 20 -37.47 -71.38 -27.55
CA THR A 20 -36.81 -70.99 -26.30
C THR A 20 -35.66 -71.95 -25.97
N HIS A 21 -34.42 -71.47 -25.96
CA HIS A 21 -33.27 -72.22 -25.42
C HIS A 21 -32.71 -71.54 -24.17
N ASN A 22 -32.95 -72.23 -23.05
CA ASN A 22 -32.39 -71.96 -21.73
C ASN A 22 -30.90 -72.35 -21.74
N THR A 23 -29.98 -71.38 -21.60
CA THR A 23 -28.54 -71.65 -21.48
C THR A 23 -28.06 -71.36 -20.06
N ARG A 24 -27.57 -72.42 -19.39
CA ARG A 24 -26.89 -72.37 -18.09
C ARG A 24 -25.64 -71.48 -18.22
N ARG A 25 -25.58 -70.37 -17.46
CA ARG A 25 -24.34 -69.58 -17.30
C ARG A 25 -23.36 -70.35 -16.41
N SER A 26 -22.11 -70.51 -16.89
CA SER A 26 -21.07 -71.18 -16.12
C SER A 26 -20.55 -70.28 -14.97
N PRO A 27 -20.27 -70.84 -13.77
CA PRO A 27 -19.84 -70.06 -12.61
C PRO A 27 -18.46 -69.38 -12.77
N ASN A 28 -17.67 -69.78 -13.77
CA ASN A 28 -16.35 -69.19 -14.05
C ASN A 28 -16.44 -67.84 -14.78
N ALA A 29 -17.45 -67.64 -15.64
CA ALA A 29 -17.64 -66.38 -16.36
C ALA A 29 -18.07 -65.25 -15.42
N LEU A 30 -18.95 -65.54 -14.45
CA LEU A 30 -19.35 -64.57 -13.43
C LEU A 30 -18.21 -64.20 -12.48
N ARG A 31 -17.33 -65.14 -12.13
CA ARG A 31 -16.14 -64.86 -11.32
C ARG A 31 -15.14 -63.97 -12.05
N LEU A 32 -14.88 -64.23 -13.33
CA LEU A 32 -14.00 -63.40 -14.17
C LEU A 32 -14.52 -61.97 -14.35
N ILE A 33 -15.83 -61.81 -14.58
CA ILE A 33 -16.45 -60.49 -14.69
C ILE A 33 -16.40 -59.75 -13.34
N ALA A 34 -16.67 -60.43 -12.23
CA ALA A 34 -16.58 -59.84 -10.90
C ALA A 34 -15.15 -59.42 -10.53
N THR A 35 -14.13 -60.24 -10.86
CA THR A 35 -12.72 -59.87 -10.63
C THR A 35 -12.29 -58.70 -11.50
N SER A 36 -12.72 -58.63 -12.77
CA SER A 36 -12.40 -57.50 -13.65
C SER A 36 -13.08 -56.21 -13.21
N LEU A 37 -14.34 -56.28 -12.73
CA LEU A 37 -15.04 -55.12 -12.18
C LEU A 37 -14.40 -54.63 -10.86
N LEU A 38 -13.98 -55.55 -9.99
CA LEU A 38 -13.24 -55.20 -8.77
C LEU A 38 -11.88 -54.57 -9.09
N LEU A 39 -11.14 -55.10 -10.07
CA LEU A 39 -9.87 -54.55 -10.50
C LEU A 39 -10.05 -53.14 -11.11
N TYR A 40 -11.07 -52.95 -11.94
CA TYR A 40 -11.38 -51.65 -12.54
C TYR A 40 -11.83 -50.64 -11.48
N ALA A 41 -12.66 -51.04 -10.51
CA ALA A 41 -13.05 -50.20 -9.39
C ALA A 41 -11.84 -49.83 -8.50
N SER A 42 -10.92 -50.76 -8.28
CA SER A 42 -9.69 -50.54 -7.50
C SER A 42 -8.75 -49.57 -8.22
N ILE A 43 -8.58 -49.74 -9.53
CA ILE A 43 -7.76 -48.86 -10.37
C ILE A 43 -8.39 -47.46 -10.45
N SER A 44 -9.69 -47.36 -10.72
CA SER A 44 -10.40 -46.07 -10.72
C SER A 44 -10.38 -45.39 -9.35
N CYS A 45 -10.51 -46.13 -8.25
CA CYS A 45 -10.39 -45.58 -6.90
C CYS A 45 -8.96 -45.09 -6.64
N TYR A 46 -7.93 -45.84 -7.06
CA TYR A 46 -6.54 -45.41 -6.97
C TYR A 46 -6.26 -44.14 -7.79
N TYR A 47 -6.77 -44.04 -9.02
CA TYR A 47 -6.63 -42.83 -9.84
C TYR A 47 -7.43 -41.66 -9.27
N PHE A 48 -8.62 -41.90 -8.73
CA PHE A 48 -9.46 -40.86 -8.10
C PHE A 48 -8.84 -40.33 -6.80
N LEU A 49 -8.33 -41.22 -5.95
CA LEU A 49 -7.59 -40.86 -4.73
C LEU A 49 -6.24 -40.19 -5.06
N SER A 50 -5.53 -40.66 -6.09
CA SER A 50 -4.30 -40.03 -6.56
C SER A 50 -4.57 -38.65 -7.14
N PHE A 51 -5.66 -38.48 -7.89
CA PHE A 51 -6.09 -37.20 -8.46
C PHE A 51 -6.55 -36.22 -7.37
N GLN A 52 -7.32 -36.68 -6.38
CA GLN A 52 -7.63 -35.88 -5.19
C GLN A 52 -6.36 -35.51 -4.42
N SER A 53 -5.46 -36.46 -4.13
CA SER A 53 -4.22 -36.19 -3.39
C SER A 53 -3.29 -35.18 -4.10
N ARG A 54 -3.27 -35.17 -5.44
CA ARG A 54 -2.52 -34.18 -6.24
C ARG A 54 -3.18 -32.80 -6.24
N ASN A 55 -4.51 -32.73 -6.13
CA ASN A 55 -5.25 -31.47 -6.00
C ASN A 55 -5.33 -30.95 -4.54
N LEU A 56 -4.98 -31.78 -3.55
CA LEU A 56 -4.95 -31.44 -2.12
C LEU A 56 -3.56 -31.07 -1.60
N ALA A 57 -2.49 -31.30 -2.38
CA ALA A 57 -1.15 -30.89 -1.98
C ALA A 57 -0.97 -29.39 -2.24
N SER A 58 -0.95 -28.59 -1.17
CA SER A 58 -0.71 -27.14 -1.27
C SER A 58 0.62 -26.85 -1.96
N THR A 59 0.60 -25.90 -2.88
CA THR A 59 1.78 -25.45 -3.61
C THR A 59 2.81 -24.82 -2.65
N PRO A 60 4.10 -24.74 -3.02
CA PRO A 60 5.10 -24.05 -2.20
C PRO A 60 4.68 -22.59 -1.88
N TYR A 61 4.09 -21.89 -2.85
CA TYR A 61 3.46 -20.58 -2.68
C TYR A 61 2.37 -20.59 -1.57
N GLN A 62 1.36 -21.46 -1.68
CA GLN A 62 0.25 -21.53 -0.72
C GLN A 62 0.72 -21.86 0.71
N LYS A 63 1.78 -22.66 0.84
CA LYS A 63 2.38 -22.97 2.16
C LYS A 63 3.08 -21.75 2.76
N ALA A 64 3.79 -20.98 1.95
CA ALA A 64 4.46 -19.76 2.39
C ALA A 64 3.43 -18.68 2.76
N GLU A 65 2.36 -18.54 1.98
CA GLU A 65 1.22 -17.67 2.27
C GLU A 65 0.57 -18.00 3.62
N GLN A 66 0.16 -19.25 3.82
CA GLN A 66 -0.47 -19.66 5.08
C GLN A 66 0.49 -19.51 6.28
N CYS A 67 1.75 -19.89 6.12
CA CYS A 67 2.79 -19.69 7.15
C CYS A 67 2.92 -18.22 7.54
N THR A 68 2.87 -17.32 6.56
CA THR A 68 2.98 -15.87 6.79
C THR A 68 1.79 -15.34 7.58
N ILE A 69 0.57 -15.72 7.19
CA ILE A 69 -0.65 -15.33 7.89
C ILE A 69 -0.65 -15.90 9.32
N ASP A 70 -0.32 -17.19 9.49
CA ASP A 70 -0.25 -17.82 10.81
C ASP A 70 0.78 -17.12 11.73
N ASN A 71 1.94 -16.75 11.19
CA ASN A 71 2.96 -16.01 11.94
C ASN A 71 2.50 -14.59 12.31
N LEU A 72 1.80 -13.90 11.41
CA LEU A 72 1.27 -12.55 11.67
C LEU A 72 0.18 -12.58 12.74
N HIS A 73 -0.71 -13.57 12.68
CA HIS A 73 -1.81 -13.74 13.65
C HIS A 73 -1.36 -14.29 15.00
N ALA A 74 -0.07 -14.59 15.20
CA ALA A 74 0.46 -15.01 16.49
C ALA A 74 0.36 -13.91 17.55
N ASP A 75 0.47 -12.64 17.15
CA ASP A 75 0.33 -11.47 18.02
C ASP A 75 -0.14 -10.25 17.23
N LEU A 76 -1.39 -9.84 17.45
CA LEU A 76 -2.00 -8.65 16.85
C LEU A 76 -2.18 -7.50 17.87
N SER A 77 -1.53 -7.57 19.04
CA SER A 77 -1.66 -6.55 20.10
C SER A 77 -1.23 -5.15 19.65
N PHE A 78 -0.44 -5.03 18.59
CA PHE A 78 -0.10 -3.74 17.98
C PHE A 78 -1.31 -3.00 17.39
N LEU A 79 -2.44 -3.68 17.16
CA LEU A 79 -3.69 -3.06 16.71
C LEU A 79 -4.50 -2.42 17.86
N ASP A 80 -4.30 -2.86 19.11
CA ASP A 80 -5.11 -2.47 20.28
C ASP A 80 -5.19 -0.94 20.51
N PRO A 81 -4.13 -0.14 20.28
CA PRO A 81 -4.19 1.31 20.48
C PRO A 81 -5.00 2.07 19.42
N ALA A 82 -5.32 1.45 18.28
CA ALA A 82 -5.96 2.16 17.17
C ALA A 82 -7.42 2.50 17.47
N VAL A 83 -7.73 3.79 17.44
CA VAL A 83 -9.09 4.31 17.51
C VAL A 83 -9.35 5.22 16.32
N PRO A 84 -10.51 5.13 15.65
CA PRO A 84 -10.86 6.07 14.61
C PRO A 84 -10.84 7.51 15.15
N ILE A 85 -10.44 8.46 14.30
CA ILE A 85 -10.47 9.88 14.63
C ILE A 85 -11.89 10.29 15.02
N SER A 86 -12.03 10.99 16.14
CA SER A 86 -13.33 11.38 16.67
C SER A 86 -13.97 12.51 15.87
N ALA A 87 -15.31 12.61 15.92
CA ALA A 87 -16.05 13.70 15.29
C ALA A 87 -15.61 15.09 15.79
N GLU A 88 -15.28 15.21 17.08
CA GLU A 88 -14.78 16.47 17.67
C GLU A 88 -13.42 16.85 17.08
N GLU A 89 -12.52 15.88 16.88
CA GLU A 89 -11.20 16.18 16.30
C GLU A 89 -11.32 16.70 14.85
N PHE A 90 -12.29 16.24 14.05
CA PHE A 90 -12.55 16.84 12.74
C PHE A 90 -13.06 18.29 12.82
N LEU A 91 -13.79 18.65 13.87
CA LEU A 91 -14.16 20.05 14.12
C LEU A 91 -12.92 20.87 14.51
N GLU A 92 -12.09 20.35 15.42
CA GLU A 92 -10.85 21.00 15.85
C GLU A 92 -9.84 21.19 14.69
N ARG A 93 -9.69 20.22 13.79
CA ARG A 93 -8.86 20.35 12.57
C ARG A 93 -9.29 21.54 11.72
N ARG A 94 -10.59 21.69 11.48
CA ARG A 94 -11.13 22.81 10.71
C ARG A 94 -11.00 24.11 11.47
N ASP A 95 -11.18 24.13 12.78
CA ASP A 95 -10.97 25.33 13.61
C ASP A 95 -9.50 25.79 13.58
N ARG A 96 -8.54 24.86 13.64
CA ARG A 96 -7.10 25.16 13.45
C ARG A 96 -6.82 25.73 12.06
N LEU A 97 -7.43 25.16 11.02
CA LEU A 97 -7.34 25.72 9.67
C LEU A 97 -7.94 27.14 9.60
N ALA A 98 -9.12 27.36 10.18
CA ALA A 98 -9.72 28.70 10.24
C ALA A 98 -8.81 29.72 10.94
N GLN A 99 -8.12 29.34 12.02
CA GLN A 99 -7.13 30.20 12.66
C GLN A 99 -5.96 30.56 11.72
N ALA A 100 -5.45 29.58 10.97
CA ALA A 100 -4.39 29.81 9.98
C ALA A 100 -4.85 30.70 8.80
N LEU A 101 -6.11 30.60 8.38
CA LEU A 101 -6.70 31.46 7.36
C LEU A 101 -6.82 32.91 7.83
N VAL A 102 -7.25 33.13 9.09
CA VAL A 102 -7.28 34.47 9.69
C VAL A 102 -5.87 35.06 9.75
N ALA A 103 -4.87 34.27 10.18
CA ALA A 103 -3.47 34.71 10.22
C ALA A 103 -2.91 35.08 8.83
N SER A 104 -3.41 34.40 7.78
CA SER A 104 -3.00 34.62 6.38
C SER A 104 -3.84 35.69 5.64
N ASN A 105 -4.82 36.30 6.31
CA ASN A 105 -5.81 37.21 5.70
C ASN A 105 -6.49 36.60 4.47
N VAL A 106 -7.06 35.40 4.64
CA VAL A 106 -7.74 34.61 3.60
C VAL A 106 -9.20 34.36 4.02
N ASP A 107 -10.13 34.47 3.07
CA ASP A 107 -11.57 34.40 3.32
C ASP A 107 -12.11 32.97 3.32
N ALA A 108 -11.48 32.04 2.60
CA ALA A 108 -11.82 30.62 2.66
C ALA A 108 -10.67 29.73 2.17
N PHE A 109 -10.63 28.50 2.68
CA PHE A 109 -9.87 27.40 2.08
C PHE A 109 -10.80 26.56 1.21
N VAL A 110 -10.38 26.25 -0.01
CA VAL A 110 -11.18 25.52 -1.01
C VAL A 110 -10.43 24.28 -1.48
N LEU A 111 -11.13 23.15 -1.51
CA LEU A 111 -10.55 21.86 -1.82
C LEU A 111 -11.53 20.95 -2.56
N GLU A 112 -10.97 20.07 -3.39
CA GLU A 112 -11.67 18.99 -4.10
C GLU A 112 -11.60 17.68 -3.31
N PRO A 113 -12.44 16.67 -3.64
CA PRO A 113 -12.29 15.32 -3.10
C PRO A 113 -10.86 14.77 -3.25
N GLY A 114 -10.34 14.17 -2.19
CA GLY A 114 -8.96 13.70 -2.10
C GLY A 114 -8.50 13.56 -0.65
N TYR A 115 -7.20 13.42 -0.43
CA TYR A 115 -6.65 13.22 0.93
C TYR A 115 -6.91 14.42 1.86
N THR A 116 -6.72 15.66 1.39
CA THR A 116 -7.02 16.85 2.23
C THR A 116 -8.52 16.95 2.54
N PHE A 117 -9.39 16.54 1.60
CA PHE A 117 -10.83 16.48 1.84
C PHE A 117 -11.18 15.48 2.93
N GLN A 118 -10.62 14.28 2.85
CA GLN A 118 -10.82 13.25 3.86
C GLN A 118 -10.29 13.69 5.25
N TYR A 119 -9.17 14.43 5.28
CA TYR A 119 -8.57 14.97 6.51
C TYR A 119 -9.52 15.88 7.30
N TYR A 120 -10.29 16.72 6.59
CA TYR A 120 -11.26 17.64 7.20
C TYR A 120 -12.69 17.09 7.22
N GLY A 121 -12.99 16.10 6.39
CA GLY A 121 -14.35 15.67 6.05
C GLY A 121 -14.92 14.50 6.85
N ASN A 122 -14.13 13.75 7.63
CA ASN A 122 -14.51 12.54 8.38
C ASN A 122 -14.22 11.20 7.69
N ILE A 123 -12.93 10.94 7.45
CA ILE A 123 -12.41 9.67 6.92
C ILE A 123 -12.67 8.45 7.83
N SER A 124 -13.06 8.65 9.09
CA SER A 124 -13.29 7.57 10.05
C SER A 124 -14.52 6.70 9.74
N GLN A 125 -15.31 7.03 8.73
CA GLN A 125 -16.49 6.29 8.35
C GLN A 125 -16.11 5.01 7.61
N VAL A 126 -16.65 3.87 8.07
CA VAL A 126 -16.35 2.55 7.48
C VAL A 126 -16.92 2.42 6.07
N ASP A 127 -18.07 3.05 5.81
CA ASP A 127 -18.73 3.11 4.49
C ASP A 127 -18.44 4.43 3.76
N TRP A 128 -17.26 5.04 3.98
CA TRP A 128 -16.88 6.25 3.28
C TRP A 128 -16.91 6.02 1.76
N GLU A 129 -17.91 6.60 1.08
CA GLU A 129 -17.97 6.58 -0.37
C GLU A 129 -16.85 7.48 -0.90
N PRO A 130 -15.85 6.95 -1.62
CA PRO A 130 -14.80 7.76 -2.20
C PRO A 130 -15.41 8.69 -3.24
N TRP A 131 -15.33 9.99 -2.99
CA TRP A 131 -15.57 10.98 -4.03
C TRP A 131 -14.27 11.18 -4.78
N GLU A 132 -14.36 11.13 -6.10
CA GLU A 132 -13.23 11.37 -7.00
C GLU A 132 -13.41 12.74 -7.66
N PRO A 133 -12.31 13.45 -7.98
CA PRO A 133 -12.38 14.66 -8.78
C PRO A 133 -12.89 14.39 -10.20
N GLU A 134 -14.13 14.77 -10.50
CA GLU A 134 -14.79 14.62 -11.80
C GLU A 134 -14.79 15.92 -12.62
N GLU A 135 -15.21 15.94 -13.88
CA GLU A 135 -15.28 17.18 -14.67
C GLU A 135 -16.20 18.26 -14.07
N ARG A 136 -17.13 17.86 -13.19
CA ARG A 136 -18.07 18.73 -12.46
C ARG A 136 -17.45 19.24 -11.16
N PRO A 137 -17.40 20.57 -10.93
CA PRO A 137 -16.94 21.11 -9.66
C PRO A 137 -17.81 20.67 -8.48
N PHE A 138 -17.19 19.89 -7.59
CA PHE A 138 -17.68 19.60 -6.24
C PHE A 138 -16.58 20.04 -5.27
N LEU A 139 -16.85 21.08 -4.48
CA LEU A 139 -15.84 21.72 -3.63
C LEU A 139 -16.32 21.73 -2.18
N MET A 140 -15.42 21.41 -1.25
CA MET A 140 -15.58 21.76 0.15
C MET A 140 -14.97 23.15 0.38
N LEU A 141 -15.62 23.95 1.20
CA LEU A 141 -15.16 25.26 1.64
C LEU A 141 -15.07 25.29 3.16
N ILE A 142 -13.95 25.78 3.67
CA ILE A 142 -13.72 26.03 5.10
C ILE A 142 -13.49 27.53 5.26
N LEU A 143 -14.48 28.21 5.82
CA LEU A 143 -14.47 29.66 6.03
C LEU A 143 -14.18 29.97 7.51
N PRO A 144 -13.28 30.91 7.82
CA PRO A 144 -13.06 31.33 9.18
C PRO A 144 -14.22 32.24 9.65
N HIS A 145 -14.74 31.96 10.84
CA HIS A 145 -15.67 32.81 11.55
C HIS A 145 -15.01 33.31 12.84
N VAL A 146 -14.91 34.62 13.00
CA VAL A 146 -14.37 35.27 14.20
C VAL A 146 -15.54 35.80 15.02
N SER A 147 -15.74 35.25 16.21
CA SER A 147 -16.78 35.71 17.12
C SER A 147 -16.47 37.11 17.67
N SER A 148 -17.48 37.75 18.27
CA SER A 148 -17.30 39.03 18.98
C SER A 148 -16.31 38.96 20.16
N SER A 149 -16.06 37.75 20.71
CA SER A 149 -15.04 37.51 21.73
C SER A 149 -13.65 37.25 21.17
N GLY A 150 -13.49 37.23 19.85
CA GLY A 150 -12.22 36.93 19.16
C GLY A 150 -11.92 35.43 19.03
N GLN A 151 -12.87 34.56 19.36
CA GLN A 151 -12.72 33.12 19.15
C GLN A 151 -12.91 32.81 17.67
N VAL A 152 -11.97 32.05 17.09
CA VAL A 152 -12.03 31.61 15.69
C VAL A 152 -12.58 30.19 15.63
N SER A 153 -13.58 29.99 14.78
CA SER A 153 -14.16 28.69 14.45
C SER A 153 -14.34 28.54 12.94
N ALA A 154 -14.35 27.33 12.43
CA ALA A 154 -14.64 27.06 11.04
C ALA A 154 -16.15 26.96 10.77
N LYS A 155 -16.57 27.59 9.68
CA LYS A 155 -17.81 27.26 8.98
C LYS A 155 -17.48 26.38 7.78
N THR A 156 -18.17 25.25 7.66
CA THR A 156 -18.01 24.32 6.53
C THR A 156 -19.18 24.48 5.57
N ALA A 157 -18.89 24.59 4.28
CA ALA A 157 -19.88 24.63 3.22
C ALA A 157 -19.42 23.81 2.01
N PHE A 158 -20.34 23.58 1.07
CA PHE A 158 -20.05 22.87 -0.18
C PHE A 158 -20.56 23.63 -1.39
N LEU A 159 -19.87 23.49 -2.52
CA LEU A 159 -20.40 23.77 -3.86
C LEU A 159 -20.66 22.43 -4.53
N SER A 160 -21.88 22.16 -4.97
CA SER A 160 -22.26 20.84 -5.52
C SER A 160 -23.15 20.97 -6.75
N PRO A 161 -23.05 20.05 -7.74
CA PRO A 161 -24.12 19.86 -8.71
C PRO A 161 -25.43 19.59 -7.97
N HIS A 162 -26.53 20.20 -8.42
CA HIS A 162 -27.82 20.08 -7.75
C HIS A 162 -28.28 18.61 -7.63
N PHE A 163 -28.10 17.80 -8.68
CA PHE A 163 -28.52 16.39 -8.65
C PHE A 163 -27.74 15.53 -7.65
N GLU A 164 -26.58 16.00 -7.16
CA GLU A 164 -25.73 15.32 -6.17
C GLU A 164 -25.97 15.79 -4.73
N GLU A 165 -26.78 16.83 -4.51
CA GLU A 165 -27.00 17.43 -3.19
C GLU A 165 -27.40 16.38 -2.13
N GLY A 166 -28.27 15.45 -2.51
CA GLY A 166 -28.70 14.37 -1.63
C GLY A 166 -27.54 13.48 -1.16
N ARG A 167 -26.59 13.16 -2.04
CA ARG A 167 -25.41 12.37 -1.68
C ARG A 167 -24.43 13.17 -0.83
N VAL A 168 -24.26 14.47 -1.09
CA VAL A 168 -23.44 15.35 -0.25
C VAL A 168 -23.96 15.40 1.19
N ARG A 169 -25.29 15.42 1.39
CA ARG A 169 -25.91 15.36 2.74
C ARG A 169 -25.67 14.03 3.46
N MET A 170 -25.39 12.95 2.72
CA MET A 170 -25.11 11.63 3.28
C MET A 170 -23.64 11.41 3.65
N LEU A 171 -22.75 12.36 3.34
CA LEU A 171 -21.31 12.27 3.64
C LEU A 171 -20.98 12.17 5.14
N GLY A 172 -21.93 12.41 6.05
CA GLY A 172 -21.69 12.28 7.49
C GLY A 172 -20.62 13.23 8.04
N ILE A 173 -20.44 14.39 7.41
CA ILE A 173 -19.48 15.42 7.83
C ILE A 173 -19.88 15.93 9.22
N PRO A 174 -19.02 15.84 10.26
CA PRO A 174 -19.29 16.42 11.56
C PRO A 174 -19.54 17.92 11.41
N THR A 175 -20.58 18.44 12.03
CA THR A 175 -20.88 19.87 11.95
C THR A 175 -21.52 20.34 13.25
N ARG A 176 -21.33 21.62 13.57
CA ARG A 176 -22.02 22.30 14.68
C ARG A 176 -23.35 22.91 14.24
N GLU A 177 -23.60 22.99 12.94
CA GLU A 177 -24.85 23.52 12.39
C GLU A 177 -25.88 22.40 12.22
N ASP A 178 -27.16 22.76 12.33
CA ASP A 178 -28.27 21.82 12.17
C ASP A 178 -28.30 21.20 10.76
N GLU A 179 -27.82 21.94 9.76
CA GLU A 179 -27.78 21.52 8.37
C GLU A 179 -26.52 22.02 7.66
N LEU A 180 -25.93 21.19 6.80
CA LEU A 180 -24.80 21.60 5.95
C LEU A 180 -25.25 22.65 4.93
N GLU A 181 -24.48 23.74 4.84
CA GLU A 181 -24.65 24.73 3.80
C GLU A 181 -24.09 24.21 2.47
N ILE A 182 -24.99 24.02 1.49
CA ILE A 182 -24.66 23.54 0.16
C ILE A 182 -25.13 24.58 -0.85
N VAL A 183 -24.19 25.19 -1.57
CA VAL A 183 -24.44 26.00 -2.76
C VAL A 183 -24.61 25.05 -3.93
N ILE A 184 -25.84 24.91 -4.41
CA ILE A 184 -26.15 24.06 -5.56
C ILE A 184 -26.05 24.82 -6.87
N TRP A 185 -25.59 24.16 -7.92
CA TRP A 185 -25.58 24.68 -9.29
C TRP A 185 -26.23 23.70 -10.27
N GLU A 186 -26.97 24.22 -11.24
CA GLU A 186 -27.58 23.43 -12.33
C GLU A 186 -26.57 23.17 -13.44
N GLU A 187 -26.70 22.06 -14.17
CA GLU A 187 -25.75 21.63 -15.23
C GLU A 187 -25.43 22.71 -16.30
N HIS A 188 -26.31 23.70 -16.50
CA HIS A 188 -26.14 24.78 -17.47
C HIS A 188 -25.66 26.12 -16.85
N TRP A 189 -25.43 26.15 -15.53
CA TRP A 189 -24.93 27.33 -14.81
C TRP A 189 -23.41 27.33 -14.75
N ASN A 190 -22.84 28.51 -14.57
CA ASN A 190 -21.44 28.62 -14.18
C ASN A 190 -21.36 28.35 -12.65
N PRO A 191 -20.70 27.25 -12.21
CA PRO A 191 -20.61 26.91 -10.79
C PRO A 191 -19.86 27.99 -9.98
N TYR A 192 -18.85 28.62 -10.57
CA TYR A 192 -18.02 29.62 -9.89
C TYR A 192 -18.76 30.95 -9.72
N ASP A 193 -19.52 31.39 -10.73
CA ASP A 193 -20.40 32.55 -10.61
C ASP A 193 -21.52 32.31 -9.59
N THR A 194 -22.01 31.07 -9.52
CA THR A 194 -23.03 30.63 -8.55
C THR A 194 -22.48 30.72 -7.13
N LEU A 195 -21.23 30.26 -6.93
CA LEU A 195 -20.53 30.40 -5.65
C LEU A 195 -20.35 31.86 -5.24
N LEU A 196 -19.86 32.71 -6.14
CA LEU A 196 -19.64 34.13 -5.86
C LEU A 196 -20.92 34.86 -5.46
N LYS A 197 -22.04 34.56 -6.13
CA LYS A 197 -23.35 35.19 -5.86
C LYS A 197 -24.10 34.55 -4.69
N SER A 198 -23.59 33.45 -4.13
CA SER A 198 -24.22 32.77 -3.00
C SER A 198 -24.14 33.60 -1.72
N ARG A 199 -24.91 33.22 -0.71
CA ARG A 199 -24.89 33.86 0.62
C ARG A 199 -23.54 33.75 1.35
N LEU A 200 -22.62 32.90 0.88
CA LEU A 200 -21.27 32.77 1.43
C LEU A 200 -20.42 33.99 1.11
N PHE A 201 -20.59 34.58 -0.07
CA PHE A 201 -19.74 35.66 -0.57
C PHE A 201 -20.53 36.93 -0.94
N ASP A 202 -21.83 36.84 -1.23
CA ASP A 202 -22.71 37.98 -1.56
C ASP A 202 -22.13 38.91 -2.65
N GLY A 203 -21.48 38.32 -3.66
CA GLY A 203 -20.81 39.04 -4.73
C GLY A 203 -19.45 39.64 -4.34
N HIS A 204 -18.96 39.42 -3.12
CA HIS A 204 -17.64 39.86 -2.69
C HIS A 204 -16.53 39.00 -3.33
N HIS A 205 -15.59 39.67 -3.98
CA HIS A 205 -14.41 39.09 -4.61
C HIS A 205 -13.39 38.68 -3.52
N GLY A 206 -13.70 37.59 -2.81
CA GLY A 206 -12.88 37.10 -1.71
C GLY A 206 -11.55 36.50 -2.14
N LYS A 207 -10.61 36.45 -1.20
CA LYS A 207 -9.33 35.75 -1.33
C LYS A 207 -9.48 34.31 -0.90
N LEU A 208 -9.28 33.38 -1.84
CA LEU A 208 -9.45 31.94 -1.63
C LEU A 208 -8.08 31.26 -1.64
N MET A 209 -7.73 30.59 -0.54
CA MET A 209 -6.60 29.67 -0.55
C MET A 209 -7.07 28.33 -1.08
N VAL A 210 -6.37 27.79 -2.07
CA VAL A 210 -6.75 26.52 -2.70
C VAL A 210 -5.80 25.41 -2.29
N ASP A 211 -6.34 24.19 -2.13
CA ASP A 211 -5.53 23.00 -1.89
C ASP A 211 -4.46 22.79 -2.97
N GLU A 212 -3.31 22.23 -2.60
CA GLU A 212 -2.18 22.05 -3.52
C GLU A 212 -2.48 21.10 -4.69
N GLU A 213 -3.45 20.17 -4.52
CA GLU A 213 -3.83 19.19 -5.53
C GLU A 213 -5.08 19.59 -6.32
N ILE A 214 -5.61 20.80 -6.07
CA ILE A 214 -6.77 21.30 -6.81
C ILE A 214 -6.44 21.38 -8.31
N ARG A 215 -7.38 20.97 -9.16
CA ARG A 215 -7.15 20.97 -10.61
C ARG A 215 -7.16 22.39 -11.15
N ASP A 216 -6.22 22.68 -12.05
CA ASP A 216 -6.00 24.01 -12.63
C ASP A 216 -7.27 24.67 -13.21
N PHE A 217 -8.16 23.90 -13.83
CA PHE A 217 -9.38 24.46 -14.41
C PHE A 217 -10.37 24.98 -13.36
N ILE A 218 -10.32 24.47 -12.14
CA ILE A 218 -11.10 24.96 -10.99
C ILE A 218 -10.54 26.31 -10.57
N VAL A 219 -9.22 26.42 -10.41
CA VAL A 219 -8.52 27.67 -10.04
C VAL A 219 -8.84 28.76 -11.05
N ARG A 220 -8.64 28.48 -12.35
CA ARG A 220 -8.99 29.42 -13.42
C ARG A 220 -10.48 29.77 -13.45
N GLY A 221 -11.35 28.84 -13.08
CA GLY A 221 -12.78 29.07 -12.96
C GLY A 221 -13.12 30.05 -11.84
N LEU A 222 -12.51 29.88 -10.67
CA LEU A 222 -12.65 30.77 -9.52
C LEU A 222 -12.09 32.17 -9.83
N ASP A 223 -10.90 32.26 -10.43
CA ASP A 223 -10.30 33.53 -10.84
C ASP A 223 -11.17 34.25 -11.88
N ALA A 224 -11.72 33.52 -12.86
CA ALA A 224 -12.58 34.08 -13.90
C ALA A 224 -13.93 34.59 -13.35
N ALA A 225 -14.47 33.96 -12.30
CA ALA A 225 -15.64 34.46 -11.60
C ALA A 225 -15.34 35.75 -10.81
N GLY A 226 -14.09 35.92 -10.37
CA GLY A 226 -13.60 37.15 -9.75
C GLY A 226 -12.92 36.97 -8.39
N PHE A 227 -12.72 35.74 -7.93
CA PHE A 227 -11.96 35.49 -6.69
C PHE A 227 -10.46 35.76 -6.88
N GLU A 228 -9.75 36.05 -5.78
CA GLU A 228 -8.28 36.05 -5.75
C GLU A 228 -7.81 34.69 -5.23
N THR A 229 -7.37 33.78 -6.09
CA THR A 229 -6.82 32.50 -5.63
C THR A 229 -5.36 32.59 -5.20
N VAL A 230 -5.00 31.91 -4.11
CA VAL A 230 -3.62 31.83 -3.59
C VAL A 230 -3.25 30.40 -3.21
N GLY A 231 -1.95 30.07 -3.30
CA GLY A 231 -1.41 28.81 -2.80
C GLY A 231 -1.30 28.76 -1.27
N LEU A 232 -0.87 27.60 -0.77
CA LEU A 232 -0.76 27.35 0.67
C LEU A 232 0.22 28.29 1.37
N SER A 233 -0.16 28.77 2.55
CA SER A 233 0.76 29.42 3.49
C SER A 233 1.33 28.40 4.46
N GLN A 234 2.48 28.73 5.06
CA GLN A 234 3.12 27.85 6.05
C GLN A 234 2.18 27.51 7.23
N ASP A 235 1.41 28.48 7.73
CA ASP A 235 0.48 28.24 8.84
C ASP A 235 -0.63 27.25 8.48
N VAL A 236 -1.09 27.27 7.22
CA VAL A 236 -2.10 26.32 6.72
C VAL A 236 -1.50 24.94 6.52
N GLU A 237 -0.30 24.83 5.96
CA GLU A 237 0.40 23.54 5.83
C GLU A 237 0.62 22.89 7.20
N LEU A 238 1.01 23.68 8.21
CA LEU A 238 1.30 23.19 9.56
C LEU A 238 0.13 22.46 10.22
N VAL A 239 -1.12 22.77 9.85
CA VAL A 239 -2.31 22.11 10.41
C VAL A 239 -2.27 20.60 10.15
N LYS A 240 -1.92 20.19 8.93
CA LYS A 240 -1.80 18.78 8.51
C LYS A 240 -0.41 18.21 8.82
N GLN A 241 0.64 19.03 8.69
CA GLN A 241 2.00 18.57 8.96
C GLN A 241 2.23 18.16 10.42
N GLN A 242 1.56 18.80 11.38
CA GLN A 242 1.64 18.46 12.81
C GLN A 242 0.51 17.54 13.24
N LYS A 243 0.87 16.29 13.53
CA LYS A 243 -0.06 15.21 13.83
C LYS A 243 -0.58 15.33 15.27
N SER A 244 -1.88 15.16 15.43
CA SER A 244 -2.50 14.97 16.74
C SER A 244 -2.02 13.65 17.39
N PRO A 245 -2.16 13.48 18.72
CA PRO A 245 -1.86 12.22 19.37
C PRO A 245 -2.60 11.01 18.77
N ALA A 246 -3.86 11.18 18.34
CA ALA A 246 -4.62 10.11 17.72
C ALA A 246 -4.06 9.75 16.33
N GLU A 247 -3.66 10.75 15.55
CA GLU A 247 -3.01 10.53 14.25
C GLU A 247 -1.68 9.80 14.38
N VAL A 248 -0.88 10.15 15.40
CA VAL A 248 0.38 9.48 15.71
C VAL A 248 0.16 8.01 16.03
N GLU A 249 -0.86 7.67 16.81
CA GLU A 249 -1.16 6.28 17.14
C GLU A 249 -1.66 5.50 15.93
N LEU A 250 -2.50 6.09 15.07
CA LEU A 250 -2.89 5.44 13.81
C LEU A 250 -1.70 5.19 12.88
N LEU A 251 -0.81 6.18 12.73
CA LEU A 251 0.45 6.02 11.99
C LEU A 251 1.34 4.93 12.62
N ARG A 252 1.43 4.88 13.96
CA ARG A 252 2.19 3.85 14.66
C ARG A 252 1.65 2.46 14.39
N VAL A 253 0.33 2.29 14.49
CA VAL A 253 -0.33 0.99 14.27
C VAL A 253 -0.12 0.51 12.84
N VAL A 254 -0.43 1.35 11.83
CA VAL A 254 -0.31 0.93 10.42
C VAL A 254 1.13 0.62 10.04
N ASN A 255 2.10 1.42 10.50
CA ASN A 255 3.50 1.20 10.17
C ASN A 255 4.13 0.03 10.95
N THR A 256 3.78 -0.14 12.22
CA THR A 256 4.20 -1.31 13.01
C THR A 256 3.62 -2.59 12.41
N GLY A 257 2.34 -2.59 12.04
CA GLY A 257 1.68 -3.74 11.41
C GLY A 257 2.33 -4.15 10.09
N THR A 258 2.65 -3.17 9.23
CA THR A 258 3.37 -3.44 7.97
C THR A 258 4.75 -4.05 8.21
N VAL A 259 5.51 -3.54 9.18
CA VAL A 259 6.81 -4.13 9.58
C VAL A 259 6.65 -5.56 10.11
N VAL A 260 5.65 -5.80 10.97
CA VAL A 260 5.37 -7.13 11.53
C VAL A 260 4.97 -8.11 10.42
N ALA A 261 4.20 -7.68 9.42
CA ALA A 261 3.84 -8.51 8.28
C ALA A 261 5.06 -8.94 7.45
N VAL A 262 5.98 -8.02 7.14
CA VAL A 262 7.24 -8.37 6.45
C VAL A 262 8.06 -9.37 7.26
N ARG A 263 8.13 -9.18 8.59
CA ARG A 263 8.84 -10.08 9.51
C ARG A 263 8.20 -11.45 9.63
N ALA A 264 6.87 -11.51 9.65
CA ALA A 264 6.10 -12.76 9.68
C ALA A 264 6.30 -13.56 8.39
N MET A 265 6.43 -12.86 7.25
CA MET A 265 6.63 -13.46 5.93
C MET A 265 8.03 -14.01 5.73
N ARG A 266 9.06 -13.24 6.10
CA ARG A 266 10.46 -13.55 5.81
C ARG A 266 10.90 -15.00 6.11
N PRO A 267 10.59 -15.62 7.27
CA PRO A 267 10.97 -17.01 7.56
C PRO A 267 10.17 -18.07 6.77
N CYS A 268 9.06 -17.68 6.14
CA CYS A 268 8.23 -18.54 5.30
C CYS A 268 8.69 -18.56 3.83
N LEU A 269 9.50 -17.57 3.41
CA LEU A 269 10.03 -17.48 2.06
C LEU A 269 11.03 -18.61 1.77
N ILE A 270 10.92 -19.19 0.59
CA ILE A 270 11.76 -20.31 0.14
C ILE A 270 12.32 -20.05 -1.25
N PRO A 271 13.49 -20.63 -1.60
CA PRO A 271 14.04 -20.49 -2.94
C PRO A 271 13.06 -20.97 -4.02
N GLY A 272 13.00 -20.22 -5.11
CA GLY A 272 12.17 -20.53 -6.29
C GLY A 272 10.87 -19.73 -6.39
N LEU A 273 10.41 -19.08 -5.32
CA LEU A 273 9.30 -18.13 -5.38
C LEU A 273 9.64 -16.96 -6.31
N THR A 274 8.67 -16.48 -7.10
CA THR A 274 8.85 -15.26 -7.90
C THR A 274 8.62 -14.00 -7.08
N GLU A 275 9.04 -12.84 -7.61
CA GLU A 275 8.71 -11.53 -7.03
C GLU A 275 7.20 -11.37 -6.86
N ASP A 276 6.39 -11.67 -7.89
CA ASP A 276 4.93 -11.61 -7.83
C ASP A 276 4.34 -12.55 -6.76
N GLU A 277 4.87 -13.77 -6.64
CA GLU A 277 4.44 -14.70 -5.59
C GLU A 277 4.73 -14.15 -4.18
N VAL A 278 5.86 -13.47 -3.98
CA VAL A 278 6.18 -12.82 -2.69
C VAL A 278 5.30 -11.58 -2.45
N THR A 279 5.01 -10.80 -3.49
CA THR A 279 4.07 -9.67 -3.44
C THR A 279 2.70 -10.15 -2.96
N GLU A 280 2.16 -11.21 -3.57
CA GLU A 280 0.83 -11.75 -3.22
C GLU A 280 0.80 -12.37 -1.81
N ILE A 281 1.87 -13.05 -1.38
CA ILE A 281 1.98 -13.54 0.01
C ILE A 281 1.84 -12.39 1.02
N LEU A 282 2.53 -11.26 0.78
CA LEU A 282 2.46 -10.11 1.66
C LEU A 282 1.11 -9.38 1.57
N ASN A 283 0.52 -9.28 0.38
CA ASN A 283 -0.82 -8.73 0.19
C ASN A 283 -1.86 -9.52 0.99
N SER A 284 -1.84 -10.85 0.89
CA SER A 284 -2.72 -11.74 1.66
C SER A 284 -2.54 -11.55 3.18
N ALA A 285 -1.32 -11.35 3.65
CA ALA A 285 -1.04 -11.10 5.05
C ALA A 285 -1.64 -9.77 5.53
N LEU A 286 -1.43 -8.67 4.80
CA LEU A 286 -1.98 -7.35 5.13
C LEU A 286 -3.51 -7.35 5.11
N LEU A 287 -4.12 -7.95 4.09
CA LEU A 287 -5.58 -8.09 3.99
C LEU A 287 -6.16 -8.90 5.16
N SER A 288 -5.43 -9.91 5.66
CA SER A 288 -5.89 -10.75 6.78
C SER A 288 -6.06 -9.99 8.11
N ILE A 289 -5.49 -8.78 8.21
CA ILE A 289 -5.61 -7.89 9.38
C ILE A 289 -6.37 -6.59 9.05
N ASN A 290 -7.14 -6.59 7.95
CA ASN A 290 -7.93 -5.45 7.46
C ASN A 290 -7.12 -4.20 7.10
N PHE A 291 -5.85 -4.37 6.71
CA PHE A 291 -5.09 -3.28 6.13
C PHE A 291 -5.45 -3.17 4.64
N GLY A 292 -5.85 -1.97 4.21
CA GLY A 292 -6.08 -1.68 2.80
C GLY A 292 -4.76 -1.67 2.04
N LEU A 293 -4.72 -2.32 0.87
CA LEU A 293 -3.52 -2.32 0.04
C LEU A 293 -3.34 -0.94 -0.61
N PHE A 294 -2.13 -0.39 -0.58
CA PHE A 294 -1.77 0.84 -1.29
C PHE A 294 -0.79 0.54 -2.43
N PHE A 295 0.41 0.06 -2.09
CA PHE A 295 1.36 -0.49 -3.04
C PHE A 295 2.20 -1.58 -2.38
N ASN A 296 2.78 -2.46 -3.19
CA ASN A 296 3.68 -3.50 -2.72
C ASN A 296 4.68 -3.83 -3.84
N ILE A 297 5.93 -3.39 -3.66
CA ILE A 297 7.03 -3.53 -4.59
C ILE A 297 8.00 -4.56 -4.02
N VAL A 298 8.09 -5.72 -4.66
CA VAL A 298 9.08 -6.76 -4.33
C VAL A 298 10.07 -6.90 -5.47
N LEU A 299 11.34 -6.68 -5.17
CA LEU A 299 12.41 -6.67 -6.16
C LEU A 299 13.61 -7.49 -5.68
N PHE A 300 14.15 -8.34 -6.55
CA PHE A 300 15.33 -9.15 -6.25
C PHE A 300 16.53 -8.67 -7.07
N GLU A 301 17.69 -8.56 -6.43
CA GLU A 301 18.96 -8.28 -7.11
C GLU A 301 18.89 -7.01 -7.97
N GLU A 302 19.28 -7.06 -9.24
CA GLU A 302 19.32 -5.92 -10.16
C GLU A 302 17.98 -5.24 -10.36
N HIS A 303 16.85 -5.93 -10.13
CA HIS A 303 15.53 -5.29 -10.15
C HIS A 303 15.43 -4.26 -9.01
N GLY A 304 16.02 -4.56 -7.85
CA GLY A 304 16.07 -3.66 -6.69
C GLY A 304 17.00 -2.47 -6.89
N ALA A 305 17.84 -2.46 -7.93
CA ALA A 305 18.63 -1.29 -8.30
C ALA A 305 17.80 -0.19 -8.98
N LEU A 306 16.51 -0.42 -9.22
CA LEU A 306 15.56 0.58 -9.68
C LEU A 306 14.61 0.89 -8.51
N PRO A 307 14.65 2.10 -7.91
CA PRO A 307 13.95 2.39 -6.65
C PRO A 307 12.45 2.05 -6.63
N HIS A 308 11.77 2.16 -7.78
CA HIS A 308 10.34 1.85 -7.97
C HIS A 308 10.12 0.64 -8.89
N GLY A 309 11.15 -0.17 -9.14
CA GLY A 309 11.13 -1.22 -10.16
C GLY A 309 11.15 -0.66 -11.58
N GLY A 310 10.99 -1.54 -12.57
CA GLY A 310 10.98 -1.20 -13.99
C GLY A 310 9.98 -2.06 -14.78
N PHE A 311 9.89 -1.87 -16.09
CA PHE A 311 8.92 -2.57 -16.95
C PHE A 311 9.09 -4.11 -17.02
N VAL A 312 10.14 -4.66 -16.41
CA VAL A 312 10.54 -6.07 -16.51
C VAL A 312 10.84 -6.61 -15.10
N THR A 313 9.81 -6.68 -14.25
CA THR A 313 9.87 -7.26 -12.90
C THR A 313 8.75 -8.30 -12.70
N GLY A 314 8.71 -8.98 -11.56
CA GLY A 314 7.63 -9.90 -11.15
C GLY A 314 7.97 -11.39 -11.32
N PHE A 315 8.78 -11.73 -12.34
CA PHE A 315 9.08 -13.11 -12.70
C PHE A 315 10.40 -13.64 -12.11
N LYS A 316 11.26 -12.78 -11.54
CA LYS A 316 12.57 -13.21 -11.06
C LYS A 316 12.40 -14.13 -9.86
N LYS A 317 13.19 -15.22 -9.84
CA LYS A 317 13.10 -16.24 -8.79
C LYS A 317 14.05 -15.96 -7.64
N LEU A 318 13.54 -16.14 -6.44
CA LEU A 318 14.25 -15.97 -5.18
C LEU A 318 15.31 -17.05 -5.00
N THR A 319 16.48 -16.65 -4.55
CA THR A 319 17.59 -17.55 -4.17
C THR A 319 18.11 -17.19 -2.78
N PRO A 320 18.86 -18.07 -2.10
CA PRO A 320 19.50 -17.74 -0.82
C PRO A 320 20.50 -16.56 -0.88
N GLU A 321 20.99 -16.24 -2.08
CA GLU A 321 21.94 -15.15 -2.33
C GLU A 321 21.26 -13.87 -2.81
N SER A 322 19.92 -13.90 -2.95
CA SER A 322 19.13 -12.77 -3.38
C SER A 322 19.07 -11.70 -2.29
N MET A 323 19.58 -10.50 -2.56
CA MET A 323 19.19 -9.29 -1.87
C MET A 323 17.76 -8.97 -2.31
N VAL A 324 16.85 -9.10 -1.36
CA VAL A 324 15.43 -8.80 -1.52
C VAL A 324 15.21 -7.37 -1.04
N VAL A 325 14.60 -6.53 -1.86
CA VAL A 325 14.07 -5.22 -1.48
C VAL A 325 12.55 -5.31 -1.53
N ILE A 326 11.90 -5.10 -0.39
CA ILE A 326 10.45 -4.96 -0.30
C ILE A 326 10.15 -3.55 0.13
N ASP A 327 9.38 -2.84 -0.67
CA ASP A 327 8.82 -1.54 -0.34
C ASP A 327 7.30 -1.63 -0.38
N VAL A 328 6.65 -1.40 0.75
CA VAL A 328 5.24 -1.71 0.95
C VAL A 328 4.54 -0.62 1.75
N GLY A 329 3.40 -0.22 1.23
CA GLY A 329 2.49 0.71 1.87
C GLY A 329 1.10 0.11 2.03
N ALA A 330 0.45 0.43 3.13
CA ALA A 330 -0.92 0.07 3.43
C ALA A 330 -1.68 1.23 4.04
N HIS A 331 -3.02 1.14 4.02
CA HIS A 331 -3.90 2.06 4.71
C HIS A 331 -4.61 1.38 5.87
N TYR A 332 -4.71 2.06 7.00
CA TYR A 332 -5.54 1.64 8.11
C TYR A 332 -6.20 2.84 8.77
N LEU A 333 -7.53 2.81 8.84
CA LEU A 333 -8.36 3.91 9.35
C LEU A 333 -7.99 5.27 8.71
N GLY A 334 -7.65 5.25 7.42
CA GLY A 334 -7.31 6.44 6.64
C GLY A 334 -5.84 6.88 6.66
N TYR A 335 -5.01 6.31 7.53
CA TYR A 335 -3.58 6.68 7.62
C TYR A 335 -2.70 5.69 6.87
N SER A 336 -1.58 6.19 6.35
CA SER A 336 -0.68 5.44 5.48
C SER A 336 0.50 4.85 6.25
N SER A 337 0.89 3.62 5.89
CA SER A 337 2.24 3.12 6.10
C SER A 337 3.06 3.22 4.84
N ASP A 338 4.37 3.31 5.03
CA ASP A 338 5.37 3.34 3.98
C ASP A 338 6.68 2.76 4.57
N ILE A 339 6.99 1.52 4.20
CA ILE A 339 8.05 0.74 4.83
C ILE A 339 8.83 -0.02 3.78
N CYS A 340 10.15 0.19 3.80
CA CYS A 340 11.08 -0.55 2.98
C CYS A 340 12.06 -1.39 3.82
N ARG A 341 12.29 -2.63 3.39
CA ARG A 341 13.24 -3.57 3.98
C ARG A 341 14.08 -4.25 2.91
N SER A 342 15.39 -4.26 3.15
CA SER A 342 16.35 -5.04 2.38
C SER A 342 16.90 -6.19 3.20
N PHE A 343 16.81 -7.44 2.71
CA PHE A 343 17.24 -8.63 3.47
C PHE A 343 17.54 -9.84 2.58
N PHE A 344 18.12 -10.89 3.18
CA PHE A 344 18.25 -12.23 2.61
C PHE A 344 17.29 -13.21 3.28
N ILE A 345 16.88 -14.24 2.54
CA ILE A 345 16.18 -15.39 3.13
C ILE A 345 17.14 -16.34 3.83
N ASP A 346 16.60 -17.27 4.62
CA ASP A 346 17.42 -18.25 5.31
C ASP A 346 18.13 -19.17 4.30
N PRO A 347 19.39 -19.55 4.56
CA PRO A 347 20.04 -20.56 3.76
C PRO A 347 19.25 -21.87 3.84
N PRO A 348 19.29 -22.72 2.79
CA PRO A 348 18.61 -24.01 2.82
C PRO A 348 19.06 -24.78 4.07
N LYS A 349 18.10 -25.31 4.85
CA LYS A 349 18.43 -26.17 6.01
C LYS A 349 19.32 -27.30 5.51
N THR A 350 20.61 -27.26 5.84
CA THR A 350 21.58 -28.25 5.38
C THR A 350 21.16 -29.62 5.90
N GLN A 351 20.73 -30.51 5.02
CA GLN A 351 20.87 -31.94 5.29
C GLN A 351 22.38 -32.19 5.34
N SER A 352 22.87 -32.73 6.46
CA SER A 352 24.29 -33.04 6.65
C SER A 352 24.90 -33.65 5.38
N PRO A 353 26.05 -33.17 4.89
CA PRO A 353 26.62 -33.68 3.66
C PRO A 353 26.85 -35.18 3.82
N THR A 354 26.24 -36.00 2.97
CA THR A 354 26.64 -37.40 2.87
C THR A 354 28.10 -37.44 2.41
N MET A 355 28.88 -38.42 2.90
CA MET A 355 30.31 -38.57 2.59
C MET A 355 30.60 -38.50 1.07
N MET A 356 29.64 -38.92 0.24
CA MET A 356 29.67 -38.86 -1.22
C MET A 356 29.71 -37.43 -1.80
N GLY A 357 29.02 -36.46 -1.17
CA GLY A 357 29.00 -35.06 -1.60
C GLY A 357 30.33 -34.33 -1.38
N SER A 358 31.09 -34.70 -0.35
CA SER A 358 32.43 -34.13 -0.11
C SER A 358 33.48 -34.61 -1.12
N LEU A 359 33.32 -35.85 -1.62
CA LEU A 359 34.24 -36.46 -2.59
C LEU A 359 34.00 -35.94 -4.01
N LEU A 360 32.74 -35.69 -4.40
CA LEU A 360 32.40 -35.10 -5.70
C LEU A 360 32.89 -33.64 -5.84
N ASN A 361 32.78 -32.84 -4.77
CA ASN A 361 33.30 -31.45 -4.75
C ASN A 361 34.84 -31.37 -4.84
N SER A 362 35.56 -32.45 -4.52
CA SER A 362 37.01 -32.54 -4.69
C SER A 362 37.42 -32.80 -6.14
N TRP A 363 36.56 -33.45 -6.95
CA TRP A 363 36.87 -33.89 -8.30
C TRP A 363 36.44 -32.88 -9.39
N ILE A 364 35.48 -32.01 -9.10
CA ILE A 364 35.00 -30.97 -10.03
C ILE A 364 35.62 -29.61 -9.65
N ARG A 365 36.92 -29.45 -9.86
CA ARG A 365 37.59 -28.12 -9.78
C ARG A 365 37.90 -27.61 -11.17
N ASN A 366 36.88 -27.13 -11.88
CA ASN A 366 37.03 -26.31 -13.08
C ASN A 366 37.48 -24.88 -12.65
N PRO A 367 38.55 -24.29 -13.23
CA PRO A 367 38.96 -22.90 -12.98
C PRO A 367 37.82 -21.88 -13.10
N GLU A 368 36.91 -22.05 -14.07
CA GLU A 368 35.77 -21.15 -14.29
C GLU A 368 34.77 -21.17 -13.12
N GLY A 369 34.48 -22.36 -12.57
CA GLY A 369 33.62 -22.50 -11.41
C GLY A 369 34.22 -21.89 -10.14
N ARG A 370 35.56 -21.91 -10.00
CA ARG A 370 36.24 -21.22 -8.90
C ARG A 370 36.16 -19.70 -9.03
N GLN A 371 36.25 -19.17 -10.26
CA GLN A 371 36.15 -17.73 -10.50
C GLN A 371 34.71 -17.22 -10.28
N HIS A 372 33.69 -17.98 -10.69
CA HIS A 372 32.29 -17.68 -10.40
C HIS A 372 32.01 -17.66 -8.88
N LEU A 373 32.50 -18.67 -8.13
CA LEU A 373 32.36 -18.71 -6.67
C LEU A 373 33.04 -17.53 -5.96
N ILE A 374 34.20 -17.07 -6.46
CA ILE A 374 34.89 -15.89 -5.93
C ILE A 374 34.10 -14.61 -6.25
N ALA A 375 33.63 -14.44 -7.49
CA ALA A 375 32.80 -13.31 -7.89
C ALA A 375 31.50 -13.23 -7.09
N ASP A 376 30.83 -14.37 -6.84
CA ASP A 376 29.65 -14.45 -5.98
C ASP A 376 29.98 -14.05 -4.53
N SER A 377 31.17 -14.45 -4.04
CA SER A 377 31.61 -14.08 -2.68
C SER A 377 31.95 -12.60 -2.52
N GLU A 378 32.53 -11.97 -3.54
CA GLU A 378 32.81 -10.53 -3.56
C GLU A 378 31.51 -9.71 -3.67
N LEU A 379 30.60 -10.11 -4.56
CA LEU A 379 29.28 -9.47 -4.69
C LEU A 379 28.48 -9.58 -3.39
N ARG A 380 28.48 -10.75 -2.75
CA ARG A 380 27.84 -10.95 -1.45
C ARG A 380 28.45 -10.07 -0.36
N ALA A 381 29.78 -9.96 -0.32
CA ALA A 381 30.47 -9.08 0.62
C ALA A 381 30.13 -7.60 0.39
N GLU A 382 29.97 -7.18 -0.88
CA GLU A 382 29.54 -5.83 -1.21
C GLU A 382 28.08 -5.57 -0.82
N LYS A 383 27.16 -6.51 -1.06
CA LYS A 383 25.76 -6.42 -0.61
C LYS A 383 25.67 -6.17 0.89
N LEU A 384 26.42 -6.94 1.69
CA LEU A 384 26.46 -6.79 3.15
C LEU A 384 27.06 -5.43 3.57
N ARG A 385 28.13 -4.99 2.90
CA ARG A 385 28.74 -3.68 3.15
C ARG A 385 27.77 -2.54 2.85
N VAL A 386 27.10 -2.58 1.69
CA VAL A 386 26.10 -1.58 1.30
C VAL A 386 24.92 -1.58 2.28
N TRP A 387 24.47 -2.76 2.70
CA TRP A 387 23.45 -2.92 3.75
C TRP A 387 23.84 -2.17 5.04
N ASP A 388 25.06 -2.39 5.54
CA ASP A 388 25.56 -1.71 6.74
C ASP A 388 25.68 -0.18 6.56
N ILE A 389 26.11 0.28 5.37
CA ILE A 389 26.21 1.72 5.06
C ILE A 389 24.83 2.38 5.07
N VAL A 390 23.83 1.75 4.45
CA VAL A 390 22.45 2.27 4.42
C VAL A 390 21.88 2.35 5.83
N LEU A 391 22.08 1.33 6.67
CA LEU A 391 21.64 1.37 8.07
C LEU A 391 22.36 2.47 8.89
N GLN A 392 23.65 2.71 8.64
CA GLN A 392 24.39 3.81 9.25
C GLN A 392 23.86 5.17 8.79
N ALA A 393 23.58 5.34 7.51
CA ALA A 393 22.98 6.55 6.96
C ALA A 393 21.61 6.83 7.58
N GLN A 394 20.75 5.80 7.69
CA GLN A 394 19.45 5.90 8.33
C GLN A 394 19.59 6.31 9.80
N SER A 395 20.60 5.78 10.50
CA SER A 395 20.90 6.12 11.90
C SER A 395 21.38 7.57 12.06
N ALA A 396 22.18 8.07 11.12
CA ALA A 396 22.63 9.47 11.12
C ALA A 396 21.44 10.44 10.91
N ALA A 397 20.54 10.13 9.98
CA ALA A 397 19.29 10.86 9.80
C ALA A 397 18.38 10.77 11.05
N ALA A 398 18.25 9.59 11.65
CA ALA A 398 17.46 9.39 12.87
C ALA A 398 17.89 10.34 13.99
N ALA A 399 19.21 10.52 14.17
CA ALA A 399 19.78 11.45 15.14
C ALA A 399 19.58 12.94 14.79
N ALA A 400 19.27 13.25 13.53
CA ALA A 400 19.06 14.60 13.02
C ALA A 400 17.59 15.04 13.03
N PHE A 401 16.61 14.16 13.27
CA PHE A 401 15.20 14.53 13.45
C PHE A 401 14.97 15.27 14.78
N LYS A 402 15.37 16.54 14.82
CA LYS A 402 15.26 17.40 16.00
C LYS A 402 14.47 18.66 15.67
N PRO A 403 13.72 19.22 16.64
CA PRO A 403 13.12 20.54 16.46
C PRO A 403 14.18 21.58 16.05
N ASN A 404 13.80 22.48 15.14
CA ASN A 404 14.64 23.54 14.57
C ASN A 404 15.80 23.09 13.68
N ASN A 405 16.00 21.79 13.44
CA ASN A 405 16.80 21.36 12.31
C ASN A 405 16.04 21.65 11.01
N THR A 406 16.77 21.94 9.93
CA THR A 406 16.15 22.10 8.61
C THR A 406 15.87 20.73 7.99
N ALA A 407 14.86 20.62 7.13
CA ALA A 407 14.61 19.40 6.35
C ALA A 407 15.87 18.97 5.55
N ALA A 408 16.62 19.94 5.00
CA ALA A 408 17.90 19.69 4.33
C ALA A 408 18.97 19.10 5.26
N SER A 409 19.08 19.57 6.51
CA SER A 409 20.11 19.07 7.42
C SER A 409 19.94 17.59 7.77
N VAL A 410 18.70 17.08 7.77
CA VAL A 410 18.42 15.66 7.98
C VAL A 410 18.85 14.83 6.76
N ASP A 411 18.52 15.27 5.54
CA ASP A 411 18.98 14.63 4.30
C ASP A 411 20.52 14.57 4.23
N ILE A 412 21.17 15.70 4.52
CA ILE A 412 22.63 15.81 4.51
C ILE A 412 23.27 14.84 5.51
N ALA A 413 22.67 14.63 6.69
CA ALA A 413 23.19 13.71 7.70
C ALA A 413 23.29 12.26 7.19
N ALA A 414 22.27 11.76 6.48
CA ALA A 414 22.34 10.44 5.85
C ALA A 414 23.24 10.45 4.60
N ARG A 415 23.11 11.48 3.76
CA ARG A 415 23.82 11.58 2.49
C ARG A 415 25.33 11.60 2.66
N GLN A 416 25.84 12.32 3.67
CA GLN A 416 27.27 12.38 3.96
C GLN A 416 27.85 11.00 4.28
N VAL A 417 27.13 10.16 5.03
CA VAL A 417 27.57 8.78 5.34
C VAL A 417 27.76 7.95 4.06
N ILE A 418 26.82 8.07 3.11
CA ILE A 418 26.87 7.34 1.84
C ILE A 418 27.95 7.91 0.92
N GLU A 419 28.11 9.24 0.86
CA GLU A 419 29.14 9.92 0.09
C GLU A 419 30.54 9.58 0.58
N ASP A 420 30.79 9.61 1.90
CA ASP A 420 32.08 9.26 2.51
C ASP A 420 32.46 7.79 2.30
N ALA A 421 31.47 6.91 2.19
CA ALA A 421 31.67 5.50 1.87
C ALA A 421 31.96 5.25 0.37
N GLY A 422 31.94 6.30 -0.47
CA GLY A 422 32.20 6.21 -1.91
C GLY A 422 30.98 5.88 -2.77
N TYR A 423 29.77 5.86 -2.18
CA TYR A 423 28.52 5.48 -2.87
C TYR A 423 27.59 6.66 -3.13
N GLY A 424 28.06 7.91 -2.97
CA GLY A 424 27.24 9.12 -3.14
C GLY A 424 26.50 9.21 -4.49
N TYR A 425 27.11 8.71 -5.55
CA TYR A 425 26.51 8.66 -6.90
C TYR A 425 25.28 7.72 -6.99
N ALA A 426 25.13 6.80 -6.03
CA ALA A 426 24.11 5.77 -6.00
C ALA A 426 22.95 6.08 -5.03
N PHE A 427 22.99 7.21 -4.31
CA PHE A 427 21.85 7.71 -3.52
C PHE A 427 21.12 8.83 -4.28
N THR A 428 20.21 8.40 -5.15
CA THR A 428 19.70 9.18 -6.29
C THR A 428 18.41 9.96 -6.02
N HIS A 429 17.81 9.81 -4.84
CA HIS A 429 16.59 10.51 -4.44
C HIS A 429 16.77 11.29 -3.13
N ARG A 430 15.69 11.96 -2.69
CA ARG A 430 15.60 12.62 -1.38
C ARG A 430 15.64 11.60 -0.25
N LEU A 431 16.06 11.98 0.95
CA LEU A 431 16.05 11.11 2.13
C LEU A 431 14.66 10.65 2.57
N GLY A 432 13.63 11.46 2.32
CA GLY A 432 12.28 11.12 2.75
C GLY A 432 11.29 12.24 2.54
N HIS A 433 10.09 12.02 3.04
CA HIS A 433 8.93 12.90 2.92
C HIS A 433 8.06 12.86 4.16
N GLY A 434 7.18 13.84 4.32
CA GLY A 434 6.12 13.79 5.30
C GLY A 434 5.19 12.62 5.00
N ILE A 435 4.63 12.04 6.05
CA ILE A 435 3.64 10.95 5.96
C ILE A 435 2.51 11.18 6.95
N GLY A 436 1.28 10.89 6.54
CA GLY A 436 0.09 11.11 7.34
C GLY A 436 -1.10 10.35 6.77
N ILE A 437 -2.17 11.09 6.50
CA ILE A 437 -3.32 10.58 5.75
C ILE A 437 -2.92 10.20 4.32
N LYS A 438 -1.93 10.91 3.77
CA LYS A 438 -1.27 10.59 2.50
C LYS A 438 0.11 10.00 2.77
N ALA A 439 0.53 9.04 1.95
CA ALA A 439 1.87 8.45 2.05
C ALA A 439 2.97 9.50 1.82
N HIS A 440 2.83 10.29 0.74
CA HIS A 440 3.74 11.38 0.40
C HIS A 440 3.06 12.74 0.62
N GLU A 441 3.42 13.46 1.68
CA GLU A 441 2.98 14.83 1.95
C GLU A 441 4.16 15.75 2.33
N SER A 442 3.93 17.06 2.35
CA SER A 442 4.92 18.01 2.84
C SER A 442 5.16 17.82 4.35
N PRO A 443 6.34 18.19 4.88
CA PRO A 443 7.55 18.64 4.17
C PRO A 443 8.39 17.53 3.55
N TYR A 444 9.29 17.88 2.64
CA TYR A 444 10.18 16.94 1.96
C TYR A 444 11.64 17.06 2.42
N LEU A 445 12.29 15.93 2.74
CA LEU A 445 13.67 15.88 3.23
C LEU A 445 14.67 15.77 2.06
N ASN A 446 14.98 16.90 1.43
CA ASN A 446 16.02 16.97 0.40
C ASN A 446 17.07 18.04 0.76
N LYS A 447 18.32 17.87 0.30
CA LYS A 447 19.46 18.76 0.66
C LYS A 447 19.30 20.24 0.31
N TRP A 448 18.27 20.66 -0.41
CA TRP A 448 17.99 22.07 -0.71
C TRP A 448 16.84 22.67 0.09
N ASN A 449 16.06 21.87 0.82
CA ASN A 449 14.96 22.36 1.66
C ASN A 449 15.49 22.97 2.97
N ASN A 450 16.09 24.16 2.86
CA ASN A 450 16.71 24.87 3.98
C ASN A 450 15.72 25.75 4.76
N ASP A 451 14.58 26.08 4.17
CA ASP A 451 13.62 27.03 4.73
C ASP A 451 12.64 26.37 5.72
N ILE A 452 12.38 25.07 5.56
CA ILE A 452 11.50 24.33 6.46
C ILE A 452 12.27 23.84 7.68
N LEU A 453 11.87 24.36 8.84
CA LEU A 453 12.30 23.86 10.15
C LEU A 453 11.38 22.75 10.63
N LEU A 454 11.98 21.65 11.11
CA LEU A 454 11.27 20.56 11.77
C LEU A 454 10.60 21.07 13.05
N LYS A 455 9.32 20.73 13.22
CA LYS A 455 8.53 21.06 14.41
C LYS A 455 8.04 19.79 15.09
N PRO A 456 7.85 19.81 16.43
CA PRO A 456 7.21 18.71 17.13
C PRO A 456 5.85 18.35 16.51
N GLY A 457 5.56 17.06 16.43
CA GLY A 457 4.34 16.56 15.79
C GLY A 457 4.49 16.25 14.30
N MET A 458 5.57 16.68 13.64
CA MET A 458 5.84 16.27 12.26
C MET A 458 6.33 14.83 12.20
N THR A 459 5.84 14.10 11.19
CA THR A 459 6.20 12.71 10.90
C THR A 459 6.82 12.60 9.51
N PHE A 460 7.87 11.80 9.39
CA PHE A 460 8.61 11.63 8.14
C PHE A 460 9.03 10.18 7.90
N THR A 461 9.14 9.80 6.63
CA THR A 461 9.96 8.65 6.23
C THR A 461 11.45 8.97 6.38
N ASN A 462 12.25 7.93 6.65
CA ASN A 462 13.70 7.96 6.70
C ASN A 462 14.22 6.79 5.88
N GLU A 463 14.42 7.03 4.58
CA GLU A 463 14.53 6.01 3.54
C GLU A 463 15.82 6.09 2.70
N PRO A 464 17.02 6.22 3.30
CA PRO A 464 18.23 6.24 2.49
C PRO A 464 18.36 4.93 1.70
N GLY A 465 18.85 5.04 0.47
CA GLY A 465 19.03 3.90 -0.41
C GLY A 465 20.28 4.02 -1.27
N ILE A 466 20.90 2.89 -1.58
CA ILE A 466 22.02 2.77 -2.52
C ILE A 466 21.56 1.83 -3.64
N TYR A 467 21.60 2.34 -4.87
CA TYR A 467 21.17 1.62 -6.08
C TYR A 467 22.32 1.44 -7.05
N LEU A 468 22.79 0.20 -7.21
CA LEU A 468 23.87 -0.14 -8.12
C LEU A 468 23.26 -0.79 -9.37
N GLU A 469 23.06 0.04 -10.41
CA GLU A 469 22.43 -0.38 -11.66
C GLU A 469 23.00 -1.70 -12.21
N ASN A 470 22.11 -2.59 -12.65
CA ASN A 470 22.43 -3.93 -13.15
C ASN A 470 23.07 -4.88 -12.10
N ARG A 471 23.05 -4.52 -10.81
CA ARG A 471 23.65 -5.34 -9.74
C ARG A 471 22.66 -5.63 -8.61
N PHE A 472 22.39 -4.63 -7.76
CA PHE A 472 21.44 -4.74 -6.66
C PHE A 472 21.12 -3.36 -6.07
N GLY A 473 20.05 -3.27 -5.30
CA GLY A 473 19.78 -2.12 -4.44
C GLY A 473 19.60 -2.52 -2.98
N VAL A 474 19.77 -1.56 -2.10
CA VAL A 474 19.44 -1.65 -0.67
C VAL A 474 18.78 -0.34 -0.26
N ARG A 475 17.59 -0.43 0.33
CA ARG A 475 16.88 0.66 1.01
C ARG A 475 16.34 0.16 2.36
N HIS A 476 16.40 1.04 3.36
CA HIS A 476 15.74 0.86 4.65
C HIS A 476 14.92 2.08 4.94
N GLU A 477 13.65 1.88 5.26
CA GLU A 477 12.73 2.97 5.50
C GLU A 477 11.91 2.76 6.76
N ASP A 478 11.91 3.79 7.60
CA ASP A 478 11.15 3.81 8.82
C ASP A 478 10.57 5.20 9.07
N ILE A 479 9.41 5.22 9.73
CA ILE A 479 8.71 6.45 10.09
C ILE A 479 9.17 6.98 11.43
N TYR A 480 9.48 8.27 11.47
CA TYR A 480 9.91 9.00 12.66
C TYR A 480 8.97 10.17 12.98
N LEU A 481 8.65 10.33 14.26
CA LEU A 481 7.98 11.48 14.82
C LEU A 481 8.99 12.43 15.47
N VAL A 482 8.99 13.70 15.06
CA VAL A 482 9.76 14.75 15.72
C VAL A 482 9.13 15.06 17.07
N LYS A 483 9.88 14.91 18.17
CA LYS A 483 9.43 15.20 19.54
C LYS A 483 10.01 16.51 20.06
N ALA A 484 9.26 17.15 20.95
CA ALA A 484 9.73 18.34 21.67
C ALA A 484 10.93 18.05 22.60
N SER A 485 11.11 16.79 23.06
CA SER A 485 12.25 16.36 23.87
C SER A 485 13.59 16.37 23.10
N GLY A 486 13.54 16.42 21.76
CA GLY A 486 14.71 16.43 20.89
C GLY A 486 15.17 15.05 20.40
N GLU A 487 14.76 13.95 21.02
CA GLU A 487 14.95 12.61 20.46
C GLU A 487 13.70 12.21 19.68
N ALA A 488 13.86 11.90 18.39
CA ALA A 488 12.75 11.46 17.56
C ALA A 488 12.27 10.07 17.97
N GLU A 489 10.97 9.87 17.82
CA GLU A 489 10.32 8.62 18.17
C GLU A 489 10.10 7.77 16.91
N LEU A 490 10.50 6.51 16.97
CA LEU A 490 10.24 5.54 15.90
C LEU A 490 8.78 5.09 15.95
N LEU A 491 8.07 5.16 14.81
CA LEU A 491 6.66 4.75 14.70
C LEU A 491 6.47 3.35 14.11
N THR A 492 7.54 2.67 13.72
CA THR A 492 7.52 1.36 13.03
C THR A 492 7.79 0.17 13.97
N GLY A 493 7.75 0.41 15.28
CA GLY A 493 8.09 -0.56 16.32
C GLY A 493 9.60 -0.75 16.47
N ARG A 494 10.25 -1.42 15.51
CA ARG A 494 11.72 -1.59 15.51
C ARG A 494 12.28 -1.58 14.09
N ARG A 495 13.45 -0.95 13.94
CA ARG A 495 14.24 -0.96 12.70
C ARG A 495 14.74 -2.36 12.34
N ALA A 496 15.27 -2.51 11.13
CA ALA A 496 16.08 -3.67 10.78
C ALA A 496 17.31 -3.76 11.71
N THR A 497 17.66 -4.96 12.15
CA THR A 497 18.84 -5.19 13.01
C THR A 497 19.95 -5.97 12.34
N GLY A 498 19.63 -6.62 11.21
CA GLY A 498 20.59 -7.32 10.39
C GLY A 498 20.01 -7.75 9.05
N PRO A 499 20.85 -8.22 8.12
CA PRO A 499 20.42 -8.63 6.78
C PRO A 499 19.58 -9.91 6.77
N TYR A 500 19.31 -10.50 7.94
CA TYR A 500 18.43 -11.66 8.16
C TYR A 500 17.27 -11.34 9.13
N ASP A 501 17.24 -10.12 9.66
CA ASP A 501 16.23 -9.62 10.59
C ASP A 501 15.78 -8.22 10.09
N PRO A 502 15.01 -8.20 8.97
CA PRO A 502 14.44 -6.96 8.44
C PRO A 502 13.57 -6.31 9.50
#